data_AF-A0A498KFF2-F1
#
_entry.id   AF-A0A498KFF2-F1
#
_cell.length_a   1.000
_cell.length_b   1.000
_cell.length_c   1.000
_cell.angle_alpha   90.00
_cell.angle_beta   90.00
_cell.angle_gamma   90.00
#
_symmetry.space_group_name_H-M   'P 1'
#
loop_
_entity.id
_entity.type
_entity.pdbx_description
1 polymer ?
#
loop_
_entity_poly.entity_id
_entity_poly.type
_entity_poly.pdbx_seq_one_letter_code
_entity_poly.pdbx_strand_id
1 'polypeptide(L)'
;MRLSKREEKEGRMEMEKKTQSTRLVLFPCPYQGHINPMLQLGSFLHSKGFSITVIHTQFNSPNPSNHPDFTFFPIQDGLTAEEISSGNAIAILLAINANCKASFRQRLTQVMEQEPENKITCVIYDDFMYFTEAVAKDLNIPNIMLRTTSVTNFQARTALLQLHSKGHIPFPDSQSLRPLPDFDPLRLKDLPTNNFDSLEKYSELVVNAHNVKTASAIVWNTTDCLEQSSLAQIQQQCPVPIFSIGPLHKIEAAASSSLLEEDTSCIGWLDKQSNNAVIYVSLGSVASISEKELAEMAWGLANSKQPFLWVIRPGSVNGSDWIERLPQGFIEAIGERGRIVKWVPQREVLFHRAIGGFWSHCGWNSTLESLSEGIPMICLPSFGDQKVHSRYVGQVWKVGLHLDNEVERGEIERAVRKLMVDADGEVMRVRAKDLKEKIEVSLRKGGSSYKFLNKLVELIMSL
;
A
#
# COMPACT_ATOMS: atom_id res chain seq x y z
N MET A 1 -59.92 -11.92 11.82
CA MET A 1 -59.12 -12.12 10.58
C MET A 1 -58.89 -10.88 9.71
N ARG A 2 -59.57 -9.73 9.93
CA ARG A 2 -59.30 -8.49 9.15
C ARG A 2 -58.32 -7.50 9.80
N LEU A 3 -58.02 -7.64 11.10
CA LEU A 3 -57.05 -6.80 11.81
C LEU A 3 -55.59 -7.27 11.59
N SER A 4 -55.34 -8.59 11.59
CA SER A 4 -53.98 -9.14 11.40
C SER A 4 -53.39 -8.89 10.00
N LYS A 5 -54.24 -8.77 8.97
CA LYS A 5 -53.79 -8.43 7.60
C LYS A 5 -53.42 -6.96 7.42
N ARG A 6 -53.83 -6.08 8.35
CA ARG A 6 -53.49 -4.66 8.31
C ARG A 6 -52.15 -4.43 9.04
N GLU A 7 -51.94 -5.11 10.14
CA GLU A 7 -50.65 -5.14 10.87
C GLU A 7 -49.55 -5.87 10.08
N GLU A 8 -49.85 -6.94 9.34
CA GLU A 8 -48.88 -7.56 8.41
C GLU A 8 -48.57 -6.69 7.18
N LYS A 9 -49.50 -5.81 6.78
CA LYS A 9 -49.26 -4.85 5.67
C LYS A 9 -48.50 -3.62 6.14
N GLU A 10 -48.76 -3.15 7.36
CA GLU A 10 -48.03 -2.05 8.00
C GLU A 10 -46.62 -2.50 8.40
N GLY A 11 -46.44 -3.73 8.90
CA GLY A 11 -45.13 -4.34 9.15
C GLY A 11 -44.33 -4.71 7.89
N ARG A 12 -44.99 -4.93 6.74
CA ARG A 12 -44.32 -5.04 5.43
C ARG A 12 -44.02 -3.67 4.79
N MET A 13 -44.85 -2.65 5.02
CA MET A 13 -44.57 -1.29 4.56
C MET A 13 -43.46 -0.60 5.36
N GLU A 14 -43.18 -1.02 6.60
CA GLU A 14 -42.01 -0.53 7.36
C GLU A 14 -40.68 -1.20 6.97
N MET A 15 -40.69 -2.33 6.25
CA MET A 15 -39.49 -2.99 5.71
C MET A 15 -39.20 -2.68 4.23
N GLU A 16 -40.02 -1.84 3.60
CA GLU A 16 -39.75 -1.22 2.30
C GLU A 16 -39.69 0.31 2.44
N LYS A 17 -38.95 0.82 3.44
CA LYS A 17 -38.20 2.04 3.14
C LYS A 17 -37.25 1.63 2.03
N LYS A 18 -37.50 2.07 0.79
CA LYS A 18 -36.46 2.22 -0.23
C LYS A 18 -35.32 2.94 0.49
N THR A 19 -34.36 2.21 1.05
CA THR A 19 -33.07 2.78 1.43
C THR A 19 -32.55 3.30 0.13
N GLN A 20 -32.60 4.62 -0.03
CA GLN A 20 -31.99 5.29 -1.15
C GLN A 20 -30.55 4.77 -1.19
N SER A 21 -30.23 3.95 -2.19
CA SER A 21 -28.89 3.40 -2.33
C SER A 21 -27.95 4.61 -2.35
N THR A 22 -27.02 4.65 -1.42
CA THR A 22 -26.04 5.72 -1.30
C THR A 22 -24.80 5.29 -2.07
N ARG A 23 -24.47 6.03 -3.12
CA ARG A 23 -23.33 5.73 -3.99
C ARG A 23 -22.07 6.41 -3.49
N LEU A 24 -20.99 5.65 -3.45
CA LEU A 24 -19.63 6.14 -3.22
C LEU A 24 -18.82 6.02 -4.50
N VAL A 25 -18.13 7.10 -4.85
CA VAL A 25 -17.22 7.13 -5.99
C VAL A 25 -15.80 7.03 -5.47
N LEU A 26 -15.06 6.01 -5.89
CA LEU A 26 -13.66 5.80 -5.55
C LEU A 26 -12.77 6.26 -6.70
N PHE A 27 -11.69 6.99 -6.39
CA PHE A 27 -10.66 7.35 -7.36
C PHE A 27 -9.26 6.95 -6.86
N PRO A 28 -8.75 5.77 -7.23
CA PRO A 28 -7.42 5.33 -6.84
C PRO A 28 -6.31 6.06 -7.61
N CYS A 29 -5.14 6.20 -6.98
CA CYS A 29 -3.90 6.49 -7.69
C CYS A 29 -3.47 5.24 -8.51
N PRO A 30 -3.01 5.37 -9.77
CA PRO A 30 -2.86 4.23 -10.69
C PRO A 30 -1.56 3.45 -10.50
N TYR A 31 -1.32 3.03 -9.26
CA TYR A 31 -0.25 2.12 -8.89
C TYR A 31 -0.82 1.04 -7.98
N GLN A 32 -0.33 -0.19 -8.11
CA GLN A 32 -0.87 -1.34 -7.38
C GLN A 32 -0.92 -1.12 -5.85
N GLY A 33 0.07 -0.43 -5.29
CA GLY A 33 0.10 -0.09 -3.86
C GLY A 33 -1.01 0.89 -3.41
N HIS A 34 -1.66 1.57 -4.34
CA HIS A 34 -2.75 2.51 -4.08
C HIS A 34 -4.12 1.93 -4.49
N ILE A 35 -4.17 1.20 -5.62
CA ILE A 35 -5.37 0.51 -6.10
C ILE A 35 -5.83 -0.54 -5.08
N ASN A 36 -4.91 -1.38 -4.59
CA ASN A 36 -5.29 -2.49 -3.69
C ASN A 36 -5.99 -1.99 -2.41
N PRO A 37 -5.42 -1.03 -1.64
CA PRO A 37 -6.10 -0.52 -0.46
C PRO A 37 -7.43 0.19 -0.78
N MET A 38 -7.51 0.93 -1.90
CA MET A 38 -8.76 1.60 -2.30
C MET A 38 -9.89 0.59 -2.57
N LEU A 39 -9.60 -0.49 -3.30
CA LEU A 39 -10.59 -1.53 -3.59
C LEU A 39 -10.95 -2.38 -2.36
N GLN A 40 -10.00 -2.58 -1.44
CA GLN A 40 -10.25 -3.21 -0.13
C GLN A 40 -11.20 -2.36 0.72
N LEU A 41 -10.99 -1.04 0.78
CA LEU A 41 -11.91 -0.11 1.43
C LEU A 41 -13.28 -0.13 0.75
N GLY A 42 -13.32 -0.15 -0.59
CA GLY A 42 -14.55 -0.31 -1.37
C GLY A 42 -15.31 -1.57 -1.01
N SER A 43 -14.62 -2.70 -0.85
CA SER A 43 -15.23 -3.99 -0.47
C SER A 43 -15.86 -3.94 0.92
N PHE A 44 -15.17 -3.34 1.88
CA PHE A 44 -15.73 -3.11 3.21
C PHE A 44 -16.97 -2.20 3.16
N LEU A 45 -16.92 -1.10 2.42
CA LEU A 45 -18.06 -0.18 2.31
C LEU A 45 -19.24 -0.83 1.57
N HIS A 46 -18.98 -1.62 0.54
CA HIS A 46 -20.00 -2.42 -0.13
C HIS A 46 -20.68 -3.39 0.85
N SER A 47 -19.92 -4.06 1.74
CA SER A 47 -20.50 -4.94 2.77
C SER A 47 -21.33 -4.20 3.83
N LYS A 48 -21.30 -2.86 3.83
CA LYS A 48 -22.16 -1.97 4.64
C LYS A 48 -23.37 -1.42 3.89
N GLY A 49 -23.58 -1.82 2.63
CA GLY A 49 -24.74 -1.46 1.83
C GLY A 49 -24.54 -0.26 0.88
N PHE A 50 -23.32 0.24 0.74
CA PHE A 50 -23.01 1.29 -0.23
C PHE A 50 -22.87 0.72 -1.65
N SER A 51 -23.40 1.41 -2.65
CA SER A 51 -23.07 1.12 -4.06
C SER A 51 -21.71 1.72 -4.38
N ILE A 52 -20.80 0.94 -4.98
CA ILE A 52 -19.44 1.37 -5.28
C ILE A 52 -19.26 1.61 -6.77
N THR A 53 -18.80 2.81 -7.11
CA THR A 53 -18.36 3.17 -8.46
C THR A 53 -16.88 3.53 -8.41
N VAL A 54 -16.05 2.87 -9.21
CA VAL A 54 -14.62 3.15 -9.33
C VAL A 54 -14.38 3.89 -10.64
N ILE A 55 -13.96 5.14 -10.54
CA ILE A 55 -13.49 5.90 -11.70
C ILE A 55 -11.96 5.85 -11.68
N HIS A 56 -11.35 5.48 -12.80
CA HIS A 56 -9.90 5.25 -12.87
C HIS A 56 -9.30 5.76 -14.18
N THR A 57 -7.99 6.02 -14.18
CA THR A 57 -7.22 6.32 -15.39
C THR A 57 -7.13 5.10 -16.31
N GLN A 58 -6.80 5.31 -17.58
CA GLN A 58 -6.51 4.20 -18.49
C GLN A 58 -5.15 3.56 -18.16
N PHE A 59 -4.17 4.40 -17.82
CA PHE A 59 -2.89 3.96 -17.28
C PHE A 59 -3.10 3.11 -16.02
N ASN A 60 -2.57 1.89 -16.02
CA ASN A 60 -2.70 0.89 -14.95
C ASN A 60 -4.15 0.67 -14.47
N SER A 61 -5.06 0.45 -15.42
CA SER A 61 -6.47 0.18 -15.13
C SER A 61 -6.65 -1.06 -14.21
N PRO A 62 -7.47 -0.98 -13.15
CA PRO A 62 -7.87 -2.16 -12.38
C PRO A 62 -8.70 -3.11 -13.27
N ASN A 63 -8.65 -4.42 -12.97
CA ASN A 63 -9.45 -5.42 -13.66
C ASN A 63 -10.85 -5.52 -13.01
N PRO A 64 -11.95 -5.12 -13.70
CA PRO A 64 -13.29 -5.16 -13.14
C PRO A 64 -13.78 -6.56 -12.78
N SER A 65 -13.27 -7.61 -13.45
CA SER A 65 -13.69 -8.99 -13.18
C SER A 65 -13.35 -9.48 -11.78
N ASN A 66 -12.42 -8.81 -11.10
CA ASN A 66 -12.07 -9.12 -9.72
C ASN A 66 -13.09 -8.55 -8.71
N HIS A 67 -13.88 -7.55 -9.09
CA HIS A 67 -14.89 -6.91 -8.22
C HIS A 67 -16.22 -6.75 -8.98
N PRO A 68 -16.92 -7.87 -9.29
CA PRO A 68 -18.11 -7.84 -10.14
C PRO A 68 -19.28 -7.04 -9.55
N ASP A 69 -19.28 -6.82 -8.23
CA ASP A 69 -20.29 -6.03 -7.53
C ASP A 69 -20.06 -4.51 -7.64
N PHE A 70 -18.93 -4.07 -8.22
CA PHE A 70 -18.62 -2.66 -8.43
C PHE A 70 -18.83 -2.24 -9.88
N THR A 71 -19.11 -0.96 -10.09
CA THR A 71 -19.12 -0.37 -11.44
C THR A 71 -17.80 0.33 -11.72
N PHE A 72 -17.17 0.05 -12.86
CA PHE A 72 -15.90 0.66 -13.25
C PHE A 72 -16.06 1.58 -14.47
N PHE A 73 -15.45 2.76 -14.40
CA PHE A 73 -15.42 3.70 -15.52
C PHE A 73 -13.99 4.20 -15.77
N PRO A 74 -13.41 3.94 -16.96
CA PRO A 74 -12.18 4.58 -17.35
C PRO A 74 -12.43 6.05 -17.73
N ILE A 75 -11.45 6.90 -17.45
CA ILE A 75 -11.36 8.27 -17.95
C ILE A 75 -10.10 8.48 -18.77
N GLN A 76 -10.14 9.43 -19.69
CA GLN A 76 -8.98 9.87 -20.45
C GLN A 76 -8.02 10.60 -19.51
N ASP A 77 -6.80 10.09 -19.38
CA ASP A 77 -5.74 10.63 -18.53
C ASP A 77 -4.77 11.56 -19.26
N GLY A 78 -4.81 11.57 -20.60
CA GLY A 78 -4.01 12.47 -21.43
C GLY A 78 -2.50 12.22 -21.34
N LEU A 79 -2.08 11.05 -20.86
CA LEU A 79 -0.67 10.69 -20.77
C LEU A 79 -0.10 10.40 -22.16
N THR A 80 1.09 10.95 -22.42
CA THR A 80 1.85 10.68 -23.63
C THR A 80 2.63 9.36 -23.52
N ALA A 81 2.99 8.77 -24.67
CA ALA A 81 3.83 7.59 -24.70
C ALA A 81 5.21 7.83 -24.07
N GLU A 82 5.73 9.06 -24.16
CA GLU A 82 6.99 9.48 -23.55
C GLU A 82 6.89 9.49 -22.02
N GLU A 83 5.84 10.09 -21.46
CA GLU A 83 5.60 10.08 -20.00
C GLU A 83 5.47 8.65 -19.45
N ILE A 84 4.71 7.79 -20.14
CA ILE A 84 4.53 6.39 -19.74
C ILE A 84 5.86 5.63 -19.79
N SER A 85 6.61 5.77 -20.88
CA SER A 85 7.89 5.07 -21.08
C SER A 85 9.01 5.57 -20.17
N SER A 86 8.92 6.81 -19.66
CA SER A 86 9.88 7.34 -18.68
C SER A 86 9.90 6.54 -17.37
N GLY A 87 8.78 5.91 -17.00
CA GLY A 87 8.61 5.25 -15.70
C GLY A 87 8.71 6.19 -14.49
N ASN A 88 8.80 7.51 -14.70
CA ASN A 88 8.88 8.49 -13.62
C ASN A 88 7.49 8.70 -13.01
N ALA A 89 7.27 8.04 -11.86
CA ALA A 89 5.99 8.11 -11.17
C ALA A 89 5.58 9.53 -10.80
N ILE A 90 6.51 10.42 -10.43
CA ILE A 90 6.19 11.80 -10.05
C ILE A 90 5.69 12.58 -11.26
N ALA A 91 6.37 12.47 -12.40
CA ALA A 91 5.97 13.14 -13.63
C ALA A 91 4.57 12.68 -14.09
N ILE A 92 4.33 11.37 -14.07
CA ILE A 92 3.03 10.79 -14.43
C ILE A 92 1.92 11.31 -13.49
N LEU A 93 2.16 11.34 -12.17
CA LEU A 93 1.15 11.81 -11.21
C LEU A 93 0.84 13.31 -11.38
N LEU A 94 1.84 14.14 -11.68
CA LEU A 94 1.64 15.56 -11.97
C LEU A 94 0.82 15.74 -13.26
N ALA A 95 1.15 15.00 -14.33
CA ALA A 95 0.41 15.01 -15.59
C ALA A 95 -1.06 14.59 -15.42
N ILE A 96 -1.31 13.51 -14.68
CA ILE A 96 -2.68 13.07 -14.34
C ILE A 96 -3.46 14.19 -13.65
N ASN A 97 -2.87 14.85 -12.64
CA ASN A 97 -3.53 15.94 -11.92
C ASN A 97 -3.81 17.15 -12.82
N ALA A 98 -2.95 17.43 -13.81
CA ALA A 98 -3.17 18.49 -14.79
C ALA A 98 -4.28 18.15 -15.81
N ASN A 99 -4.33 16.89 -16.27
CA ASN A 99 -5.13 16.49 -17.42
C ASN A 99 -6.53 15.97 -17.06
N CYS A 100 -6.69 15.28 -15.93
CA CYS A 100 -7.90 14.49 -15.65
C CYS A 100 -9.11 15.31 -15.18
N LYS A 101 -8.95 16.60 -14.83
CA LYS A 101 -10.03 17.40 -14.21
C LYS A 101 -11.31 17.43 -15.06
N ALA A 102 -11.18 17.66 -16.36
CA ALA A 102 -12.33 17.72 -17.27
C ALA A 102 -13.00 16.35 -17.47
N SER A 103 -12.20 15.31 -17.75
CA SER A 103 -12.69 13.95 -17.96
C SER A 103 -13.40 13.39 -16.72
N PHE A 104 -12.85 13.62 -15.53
CA PHE A 104 -13.45 13.20 -14.27
C PHE A 104 -14.76 13.95 -14.01
N ARG A 105 -14.81 15.27 -14.20
CA ARG A 105 -16.05 16.06 -14.07
C ARG A 105 -17.14 15.53 -14.99
N GLN A 106 -16.83 15.32 -16.26
CA GLN A 106 -17.77 14.78 -17.24
C GLN A 106 -18.30 13.41 -16.81
N ARG A 107 -17.42 12.49 -16.39
CA ARG A 107 -17.82 11.16 -15.94
C ARG A 107 -18.70 11.24 -14.69
N LEU A 108 -18.34 12.07 -13.72
CA LEU A 108 -19.08 12.22 -12.47
C LEU A 108 -20.50 12.76 -12.73
N THR A 109 -20.64 13.75 -13.60
CA THR A 109 -21.95 14.26 -14.05
C THR A 109 -22.77 13.18 -14.76
N GLN A 110 -22.17 12.38 -15.65
CA GLN A 110 -22.85 11.27 -16.32
C GLN A 110 -23.38 10.22 -15.32
N VAL A 111 -22.59 9.89 -14.28
CA VAL A 111 -23.01 8.96 -13.21
C VAL A 111 -24.20 9.52 -12.44
N MET A 112 -24.24 10.83 -12.19
CA MET A 112 -25.37 11.50 -11.54
C MET A 112 -26.63 11.52 -12.40
N GLU A 113 -26.49 11.66 -13.72
CA GLU A 113 -27.61 11.70 -14.67
C GLU A 113 -28.20 10.31 -14.97
N GLN A 114 -27.37 9.28 -15.03
CA GLN A 114 -27.79 7.90 -15.38
C GLN A 114 -28.60 7.23 -14.27
N GLU A 115 -28.35 7.57 -13.00
CA GLU A 115 -29.10 7.03 -11.88
C GLU A 115 -29.52 8.13 -10.90
N PRO A 116 -30.54 8.95 -11.25
CA PRO A 116 -30.97 10.06 -10.42
C PRO A 116 -31.49 9.62 -9.04
N GLU A 117 -32.00 8.39 -8.92
CA GLU A 117 -32.45 7.83 -7.63
C GLU A 117 -31.28 7.42 -6.72
N ASN A 118 -30.07 7.20 -7.27
CA ASN A 118 -28.87 6.75 -6.57
C ASN A 118 -27.86 7.90 -6.43
N LYS A 119 -28.13 8.80 -5.48
CA LYS A 119 -27.32 10.01 -5.24
C LYS A 119 -25.89 9.63 -4.85
N ILE A 120 -24.92 10.33 -5.45
CA ILE A 120 -23.52 10.27 -5.00
C ILE A 120 -23.42 10.95 -3.63
N THR A 121 -23.16 10.17 -2.59
CA THR A 121 -23.01 10.65 -1.21
C THR A 121 -21.63 11.25 -0.99
N CYS A 122 -20.59 10.61 -1.51
CA CYS A 122 -19.21 11.04 -1.28
C CYS A 122 -18.26 10.54 -2.37
N VAL A 123 -17.23 11.32 -2.66
CA VAL A 123 -16.04 10.89 -3.42
C VAL A 123 -14.93 10.51 -2.44
N ILE A 124 -14.40 9.31 -2.53
CA ILE A 124 -13.21 8.87 -1.78
C ILE A 124 -12.04 8.81 -2.77
N TYR A 125 -10.98 9.56 -2.52
CA TYR A 125 -9.86 9.69 -3.45
C TYR A 125 -8.53 9.45 -2.77
N ASP A 126 -7.57 8.91 -3.50
CA ASP A 126 -6.19 8.77 -3.02
C ASP A 126 -5.52 10.14 -2.89
N ASP A 127 -4.70 10.36 -1.85
CA ASP A 127 -4.09 11.66 -1.54
C ASP A 127 -3.25 12.26 -2.68
N PHE A 128 -2.69 11.44 -3.57
CA PHE A 128 -1.99 11.92 -4.75
C PHE A 128 -2.92 12.37 -5.91
N MET A 129 -4.20 12.03 -5.88
CA MET A 129 -5.19 12.36 -6.92
C MET A 129 -5.97 13.62 -6.54
N TYR A 130 -5.28 14.67 -6.10
CA TYR A 130 -5.88 15.87 -5.49
C TYR A 130 -6.71 16.74 -6.45
N PHE A 131 -6.69 16.48 -7.76
CA PHE A 131 -7.61 17.10 -8.72
C PHE A 131 -9.07 16.66 -8.50
N THR A 132 -9.28 15.47 -7.93
CA THR A 132 -10.61 14.90 -7.68
C THR A 132 -11.38 15.70 -6.63
N GLU A 133 -10.70 16.16 -5.58
CA GLU A 133 -11.24 17.07 -4.57
C GLU A 133 -11.75 18.36 -5.20
N ALA A 134 -10.99 18.95 -6.12
CA ALA A 134 -11.38 20.19 -6.77
C ALA A 134 -12.67 20.01 -7.59
N VAL A 135 -12.83 18.87 -8.27
CA VAL A 135 -14.05 18.55 -9.01
C VAL A 135 -15.23 18.25 -8.07
N ALA A 136 -15.01 17.48 -7.00
CA ALA A 136 -16.04 17.17 -6.01
C ALA A 136 -16.58 18.46 -5.38
N LYS A 137 -15.68 19.39 -5.00
CA LYS A 137 -16.01 20.72 -4.52
C LYS A 137 -16.83 21.52 -5.53
N ASP A 138 -16.39 21.58 -6.80
CA ASP A 138 -17.09 22.32 -7.86
C ASP A 138 -18.52 21.79 -8.12
N LEU A 139 -18.80 20.53 -7.76
CA LEU A 139 -20.11 19.88 -7.87
C LEU A 139 -20.86 19.80 -6.53
N ASN A 140 -20.33 20.40 -5.46
CA ASN A 140 -20.87 20.32 -4.10
C ASN A 140 -21.08 18.89 -3.58
N ILE A 141 -20.14 17.99 -3.90
CA ILE A 141 -20.13 16.61 -3.41
C ILE A 141 -19.10 16.50 -2.27
N PRO A 142 -19.50 15.99 -1.09
CA PRO A 142 -18.57 15.67 -0.01
C PRO A 142 -17.42 14.77 -0.47
N ASN A 143 -16.25 14.91 0.15
CA ASN A 143 -15.10 14.10 -0.21
C ASN A 143 -14.29 13.64 1.00
N ILE A 144 -13.68 12.47 0.89
CA ILE A 144 -12.81 11.87 1.92
C ILE A 144 -11.49 11.50 1.26
N MET A 145 -10.39 11.90 1.89
CA MET A 145 -9.05 11.59 1.43
C MET A 145 -8.59 10.25 1.99
N LEU A 146 -8.19 9.32 1.14
CA LEU A 146 -7.52 8.07 1.52
C LEU A 146 -6.01 8.22 1.41
N ARG A 147 -5.30 7.88 2.49
CA ARG A 147 -3.85 7.74 2.53
C ARG A 147 -3.47 6.28 2.63
N THR A 148 -2.80 5.81 1.59
CA THR A 148 -2.34 4.42 1.45
C THR A 148 -0.88 4.23 1.87
N THR A 149 -0.18 5.32 2.20
CA THR A 149 1.18 5.31 2.80
C THR A 149 1.09 5.40 4.32
N SER A 150 2.22 5.34 5.04
CA SER A 150 2.25 5.41 6.52
C SER A 150 2.22 6.84 7.07
N VAL A 151 1.82 6.97 8.34
CA VAL A 151 1.79 8.24 9.08
C VAL A 151 3.20 8.77 9.28
N THR A 152 4.13 7.87 9.57
CA THR A 152 5.55 8.16 9.78
C THR A 152 6.21 8.66 8.50
N ASN A 153 5.80 8.17 7.32
CA ASN A 153 6.23 8.73 6.04
C ASN A 153 5.65 10.14 5.78
N PHE A 154 4.41 10.43 6.18
CA PHE A 154 3.88 11.79 6.12
C PHE A 154 4.74 12.77 6.94
N GLN A 155 5.15 12.34 8.14
CA GLN A 155 6.06 13.13 8.97
C GLN A 155 7.43 13.29 8.32
N ALA A 156 8.00 12.23 7.74
CA ALA A 156 9.27 12.30 7.00
C ALA A 156 9.21 13.27 5.82
N ARG A 157 8.10 13.26 5.05
CA ARG A 157 7.86 14.20 3.96
C ARG A 157 7.74 15.64 4.46
N THR A 158 7.07 15.85 5.58
CA THR A 158 6.99 17.16 6.24
C THR A 158 8.38 17.67 6.64
N ALA A 159 9.21 16.80 7.24
CA ALA A 159 10.60 17.14 7.58
C ALA A 159 11.42 17.50 6.34
N LEU A 160 11.27 16.73 5.26
CA LEU A 160 11.94 16.98 3.99
C LEU A 160 11.57 18.35 3.41
N LEU A 161 10.27 18.70 3.38
CA LEU A 161 9.81 20.01 2.91
C LEU A 161 10.39 21.16 3.74
N GLN A 162 10.43 21.02 5.07
CA GLN A 162 11.01 22.02 5.97
C GLN A 162 12.51 22.20 5.78
N LEU A 163 13.24 21.12 5.52
CA LEU A 163 14.68 21.17 5.23
C LEU A 163 14.95 21.77 3.86
N HIS A 164 14.15 21.39 2.86
CA HIS A 164 14.25 21.93 1.50
C HIS A 164 14.00 23.45 1.50
N SER A 165 12.97 23.94 2.19
CA SER A 165 12.68 25.38 2.27
C SER A 165 13.78 26.20 2.97
N LYS A 166 14.63 25.54 3.78
CA LYS A 166 15.77 26.16 4.46
C LYS A 166 17.10 26.00 3.69
N GLY A 167 17.07 25.40 2.49
CA GLY A 167 18.28 25.15 1.69
C GLY A 167 19.19 24.07 2.28
N HIS A 168 18.65 23.13 3.07
CA HIS A 168 19.41 22.03 3.67
C HIS A 168 19.37 20.71 2.86
N ILE A 169 18.76 20.73 1.67
CA ILE A 169 18.76 19.63 0.71
C ILE A 169 19.34 20.15 -0.62
N PRO A 170 20.29 19.45 -1.27
CA PRO A 170 20.92 18.21 -0.82
C PRO A 170 21.81 18.42 0.41
N PHE A 171 22.06 17.35 1.16
CA PHE A 171 22.99 17.33 2.30
C PHE A 171 24.22 16.47 1.96
N PRO A 172 25.40 16.76 2.53
CA PRO A 172 26.59 15.96 2.31
C PRO A 172 26.49 14.60 3.00
N ASP A 173 27.16 13.58 2.46
CA ASP A 173 27.15 12.21 3.00
C ASP A 173 27.63 12.14 4.45
N SER A 174 28.53 13.04 4.87
CA SER A 174 28.99 13.15 6.26
C SER A 174 27.86 13.48 7.24
N GLN A 175 26.76 14.06 6.78
CA GLN A 175 25.56 14.36 7.58
C GLN A 175 24.45 13.32 7.42
N SER A 176 24.61 12.31 6.58
CA SER A 176 23.58 11.31 6.26
C SER A 176 23.00 10.62 7.52
N LEU A 177 23.82 10.40 8.54
CA LEU A 177 23.43 9.77 9.80
C LEU A 177 22.88 10.73 10.86
N ARG A 178 22.83 12.04 10.57
CA ARG A 178 22.34 13.06 11.52
C ARG A 178 20.87 12.76 11.89
N PRO A 179 20.55 12.59 13.19
CA PRO A 179 19.17 12.43 13.65
C PRO A 179 18.31 13.66 13.35
N LEU A 180 17.00 13.43 13.24
CA LEU A 180 15.98 14.46 13.11
C LEU A 180 15.22 14.58 14.44
N PRO A 181 15.52 15.56 15.32
CA PRO A 181 15.00 15.61 16.69
C PRO A 181 13.47 15.57 16.82
N ASP A 182 12.76 16.26 15.92
CA ASP A 182 11.28 16.30 15.91
C ASP A 182 10.64 15.10 15.19
N PHE A 183 11.47 14.20 14.65
CA PHE A 183 11.08 13.09 13.80
C PHE A 183 11.82 11.79 14.18
N ASP A 184 12.13 11.59 15.46
CA ASP A 184 12.78 10.37 15.94
C ASP A 184 11.97 9.12 15.54
N PRO A 185 12.60 8.02 15.09
CA PRO A 185 14.04 7.75 15.05
C PRO A 185 14.71 8.09 13.70
N LEU A 186 14.11 8.93 12.87
CA LEU A 186 14.59 9.19 11.51
C LEU A 186 15.91 9.98 11.50
N ARG A 187 16.72 9.69 10.48
CA ARG A 187 17.94 10.44 10.12
C ARG A 187 17.77 11.07 8.74
N LEU A 188 18.67 11.98 8.39
CA LEU A 188 18.67 12.59 7.05
C LEU A 188 18.63 11.56 5.91
N LYS A 189 19.41 10.47 6.00
CA LYS A 189 19.43 9.42 4.96
C LYS A 189 18.14 8.62 4.84
N ASP A 190 17.31 8.62 5.89
CA ASP A 190 16.04 7.89 5.94
C ASP A 190 14.92 8.68 5.26
N LEU A 191 15.13 9.98 4.96
CA LEU A 191 14.18 10.80 4.24
C LEU A 191 14.02 10.32 2.79
N PRO A 192 12.83 10.50 2.20
CA PRO A 192 12.59 10.16 0.80
C PRO A 192 13.26 11.21 -0.08
N THR A 193 14.58 11.18 -0.24
CA THR A 193 15.36 12.17 -1.02
C THR A 193 15.89 11.63 -2.35
N ASN A 194 15.88 10.31 -2.52
CA ASN A 194 16.46 9.65 -3.69
C ASN A 194 15.46 9.56 -4.85
N ASN A 195 15.99 9.60 -6.08
CA ASN A 195 15.28 9.36 -7.35
C ASN A 195 14.28 10.44 -7.75
N PHE A 196 14.55 11.70 -7.39
CA PHE A 196 13.82 12.82 -7.95
C PHE A 196 14.60 13.39 -9.13
N ASP A 197 14.00 13.35 -10.32
CA ASP A 197 14.47 14.16 -11.46
C ASP A 197 14.37 15.66 -11.12
N SER A 198 13.49 16.03 -10.19
CA SER A 198 13.38 17.37 -9.60
C SER A 198 12.77 17.29 -8.20
N LEU A 199 13.52 17.78 -7.20
CA LEU A 199 13.04 17.90 -5.82
C LEU A 199 11.90 18.91 -5.71
N GLU A 200 11.86 19.89 -6.61
CA GLU A 200 10.78 20.88 -6.72
C GLU A 200 9.48 20.22 -7.14
N LYS A 201 9.49 19.39 -8.20
CA LYS A 201 8.32 18.61 -8.64
C LYS A 201 7.83 17.66 -7.56
N TYR A 202 8.75 16.99 -6.85
CA TYR A 202 8.37 16.16 -5.72
C TYR A 202 7.75 16.98 -4.59
N SER A 203 8.34 18.13 -4.26
CA SER A 203 7.81 19.03 -3.23
C SER A 203 6.42 19.53 -3.58
N GLU A 204 6.18 19.90 -4.84
CA GLU A 204 4.87 20.29 -5.37
C GLU A 204 3.84 19.17 -5.18
N LEU A 205 4.18 17.94 -5.59
CA LEU A 205 3.31 16.77 -5.43
C LEU A 205 2.96 16.53 -3.96
N VAL A 206 3.96 16.56 -3.08
CA VAL A 206 3.79 16.33 -1.63
C VAL A 206 2.95 17.42 -0.98
N VAL A 207 3.23 18.70 -1.26
CA VAL A 207 2.47 19.84 -0.73
C VAL A 207 1.00 19.71 -1.09
N ASN A 208 0.69 19.38 -2.36
CA ASN A 208 -0.68 19.19 -2.81
C ASN A 208 -1.36 17.96 -2.15
N ALA A 209 -0.64 16.85 -2.00
CA ALA A 209 -1.15 15.65 -1.34
C ALA A 209 -1.28 15.79 0.19
N HIS A 210 -0.54 16.71 0.81
CA HIS A 210 -0.63 16.99 2.25
C HIS A 210 -1.77 17.95 2.58
N ASN A 211 -2.23 18.73 1.59
CA ASN A 211 -3.29 19.69 1.78
C ASN A 211 -4.65 18.99 1.91
N VAL A 212 -5.27 19.12 3.09
CA VAL A 212 -6.59 18.56 3.41
C VAL A 212 -7.72 19.26 2.63
N LYS A 213 -7.50 20.50 2.16
CA LYS A 213 -8.43 21.29 1.34
C LYS A 213 -9.87 21.26 1.88
N THR A 214 -10.84 20.75 1.13
CA THR A 214 -12.25 20.64 1.53
C THR A 214 -12.67 19.24 1.99
N ALA A 215 -11.72 18.34 2.25
CA ALA A 215 -12.02 16.98 2.69
C ALA A 215 -12.81 16.99 4.01
N SER A 216 -13.84 16.15 4.08
CA SER A 216 -14.65 15.93 5.28
C SER A 216 -13.93 15.07 6.31
N ALA A 217 -12.99 14.23 5.87
CA ALA A 217 -12.16 13.38 6.70
C ALA A 217 -10.90 12.87 5.98
N ILE A 218 -9.97 12.33 6.77
CA ILE A 218 -8.84 11.55 6.28
C ILE A 218 -9.01 10.10 6.76
N VAL A 219 -8.85 9.17 5.83
CA VAL A 219 -8.78 7.73 6.10
C VAL A 219 -7.34 7.29 5.89
N TRP A 220 -6.82 6.51 6.83
CA TRP A 220 -5.43 6.05 6.81
C TRP A 220 -5.38 4.53 6.88
N ASN A 221 -4.67 3.90 5.94
CA ASN A 221 -4.39 2.47 5.97
C ASN A 221 -3.27 2.17 6.99
N THR A 222 -3.55 2.36 8.27
CA THR A 222 -2.65 2.04 9.38
C THR A 222 -3.47 1.66 10.61
N THR A 223 -2.81 1.18 11.66
CA THR A 223 -3.41 0.90 12.96
C THR A 223 -2.61 1.57 14.08
N ASP A 224 -3.31 1.97 15.13
CA ASP A 224 -2.73 2.69 16.27
C ASP A 224 -1.55 1.93 16.89
N CYS A 225 -1.58 0.60 16.95
CA CYS A 225 -0.50 -0.17 17.56
C CYS A 225 0.83 -0.09 16.80
N LEU A 226 0.83 0.38 15.55
CA LEU A 226 2.04 0.58 14.75
C LEU A 226 2.56 2.02 14.81
N GLU A 227 1.66 3.01 14.87
CA GLU A 227 2.00 4.43 14.67
C GLU A 227 1.34 5.38 15.70
N GLN A 228 1.03 4.90 16.92
CA GLN A 228 0.26 5.63 17.94
C GLN A 228 0.74 7.07 18.17
N SER A 229 2.04 7.27 18.40
CA SER A 229 2.61 8.58 18.71
C SER A 229 2.45 9.55 17.54
N SER A 230 2.73 9.08 16.32
CA SER A 230 2.60 9.87 15.09
C SER A 230 1.14 10.23 14.81
N LEU A 231 0.21 9.29 15.00
CA LEU A 231 -1.22 9.53 14.85
C LEU A 231 -1.72 10.59 15.86
N ALA A 232 -1.32 10.49 17.12
CA ALA A 232 -1.70 11.45 18.15
C ALA A 232 -1.20 12.87 17.83
N GLN A 233 0.03 13.00 17.33
CA GLN A 233 0.61 14.29 16.94
C GLN A 233 -0.14 14.91 15.76
N ILE A 234 -0.43 14.14 14.70
CA ILE A 234 -1.13 14.67 13.53
C ILE A 234 -2.58 15.02 13.87
N GLN A 235 -3.26 14.21 14.70
CA GLN A 235 -4.65 14.47 15.09
C GLN A 235 -4.81 15.82 15.82
N GLN A 236 -3.80 16.30 16.53
CA GLN A 236 -3.81 17.62 17.18
C GLN A 236 -3.69 18.79 16.19
N GLN A 237 -3.11 18.55 15.01
CA GLN A 237 -2.83 19.57 14.00
C GLN A 237 -3.84 19.53 12.84
N CYS A 238 -4.57 18.43 12.69
CA CYS A 238 -5.48 18.23 11.57
C CYS A 238 -6.86 18.85 11.87
N PRO A 239 -7.41 19.67 10.95
CA PRO A 239 -8.71 20.30 11.15
C PRO A 239 -9.90 19.36 10.95
N VAL A 240 -9.67 18.13 10.51
CA VAL A 240 -10.71 17.14 10.15
C VAL A 240 -10.47 15.83 10.91
N PRO A 241 -11.50 14.99 11.09
CA PRO A 241 -11.32 13.69 11.72
C PRO A 241 -10.39 12.78 10.89
N ILE A 242 -9.55 12.03 11.59
CA ILE A 242 -8.67 11.01 11.02
C ILE A 242 -9.16 9.63 11.46
N PHE A 243 -9.27 8.70 10.52
CA PHE A 243 -9.67 7.32 10.75
C PHE A 243 -8.51 6.36 10.40
N SER A 244 -7.83 5.82 11.41
CA SER A 244 -6.85 4.73 11.26
C SER A 244 -7.59 3.39 11.17
N ILE A 245 -7.89 2.97 9.94
CA ILE A 245 -8.78 1.82 9.69
C ILE A 245 -8.04 0.54 9.28
N GLY A 246 -6.71 0.62 9.12
CA GLY A 246 -5.92 -0.48 8.61
C GLY A 246 -5.67 -1.61 9.61
N PRO A 247 -5.02 -2.70 9.15
CA PRO A 247 -4.62 -2.95 7.77
C PRO A 247 -5.80 -3.36 6.87
N LEU A 248 -6.04 -2.64 5.78
CA LEU A 248 -7.20 -2.84 4.89
C LEU A 248 -7.28 -4.26 4.29
N HIS A 249 -6.13 -4.90 4.05
CA HIS A 249 -6.06 -6.26 3.51
C HIS A 249 -6.56 -7.37 4.47
N LYS A 250 -6.86 -7.04 5.73
CA LYS A 250 -7.39 -7.98 6.75
C LYS A 250 -8.87 -7.77 7.09
N ILE A 251 -9.51 -6.71 6.60
CA ILE A 251 -10.87 -6.32 7.03
C ILE A 251 -11.93 -7.18 6.37
N GLU A 252 -11.79 -7.42 5.08
CA GLU A 252 -12.68 -8.28 4.29
C GLU A 252 -11.83 -9.19 3.40
N ALA A 253 -12.40 -10.34 3.03
CA ALA A 253 -11.83 -11.22 2.01
C ALA A 253 -11.97 -10.57 0.62
N ALA A 254 -11.26 -9.46 0.39
CA ALA A 254 -11.24 -8.79 -0.89
C ALA A 254 -10.56 -9.68 -1.93
N ALA A 255 -11.15 -9.73 -3.11
CA ALA A 255 -10.58 -10.36 -4.29
C ALA A 255 -9.20 -9.79 -4.63
N SER A 256 -8.38 -10.60 -5.30
CA SER A 256 -7.08 -10.13 -5.80
C SER A 256 -7.27 -8.89 -6.67
N SER A 257 -6.45 -7.87 -6.48
CA SER A 257 -6.47 -6.64 -7.28
C SER A 257 -5.14 -6.42 -7.98
N SER A 258 -4.38 -7.52 -8.14
CA SER A 258 -3.06 -7.49 -8.78
C SER A 258 -3.16 -7.00 -10.23
N LEU A 259 -2.23 -6.13 -10.62
CA LEU A 259 -2.06 -5.71 -12.02
C LEU A 259 -1.27 -6.75 -12.83
N LEU A 260 -0.66 -7.72 -12.15
CA LEU A 260 0.21 -8.75 -12.72
C LEU A 260 -0.43 -10.12 -12.49
N GLU A 261 -0.27 -11.01 -13.48
CA GLU A 261 -0.78 -12.38 -13.43
C GLU A 261 -0.08 -13.20 -12.33
N GLU A 262 -0.85 -13.73 -11.38
CA GLU A 262 -0.36 -14.44 -10.21
C GLU A 262 -0.07 -15.92 -10.51
N ASP A 263 1.14 -16.40 -10.22
CA ASP A 263 1.48 -17.83 -10.30
C ASP A 263 1.11 -18.54 -8.99
N THR A 264 -0.04 -19.23 -9.00
CA THR A 264 -0.52 -20.01 -7.85
C THR A 264 0.23 -21.34 -7.65
N SER A 265 1.04 -21.79 -8.63
CA SER A 265 1.82 -23.02 -8.52
C SER A 265 2.89 -22.95 -7.42
N CYS A 266 3.29 -21.74 -7.03
CA CYS A 266 4.22 -21.53 -5.92
C CYS A 266 3.68 -22.07 -4.58
N ILE A 267 2.35 -22.07 -4.38
CA ILE A 267 1.73 -22.60 -3.16
C ILE A 267 1.99 -24.11 -3.03
N GLY A 268 1.81 -24.87 -4.12
CA GLY A 268 2.11 -26.31 -4.12
C GLY A 268 3.59 -26.64 -3.90
N TRP A 269 4.51 -25.72 -4.22
CA TRP A 269 5.92 -25.85 -3.84
C TRP A 269 6.14 -25.57 -2.35
N LEU A 270 5.46 -24.55 -1.79
CA LEU A 270 5.51 -24.19 -0.37
C LEU A 270 4.92 -25.29 0.53
N ASP A 271 3.88 -26.00 0.09
CA ASP A 271 3.26 -27.10 0.82
C ASP A 271 4.24 -28.22 1.20
N LYS A 272 5.27 -28.42 0.37
CA LYS A 272 6.31 -29.45 0.55
C LYS A 272 7.42 -29.01 1.51
N GLN A 273 7.41 -27.75 1.94
CA GLN A 273 8.45 -27.18 2.80
C GLN A 273 8.09 -27.32 4.27
N SER A 274 9.12 -27.36 5.11
CA SER A 274 8.95 -27.34 6.57
C SER A 274 8.48 -25.96 7.06
N ASN A 275 7.86 -25.94 8.25
CA ASN A 275 7.37 -24.71 8.86
C ASN A 275 8.50 -23.70 9.07
N ASN A 276 8.25 -22.42 8.76
CA ASN A 276 9.21 -21.32 8.89
C ASN A 276 10.57 -21.55 8.18
N ALA A 277 10.64 -22.42 7.16
CA ALA A 277 11.89 -22.78 6.51
C ALA A 277 12.23 -21.92 5.28
N VAL A 278 11.24 -21.24 4.69
CA VAL A 278 11.40 -20.51 3.42
C VAL A 278 11.54 -19.03 3.67
N ILE A 279 12.54 -18.39 3.03
CA ILE A 279 12.56 -16.93 2.88
C ILE A 279 11.85 -16.53 1.60
N TYR A 280 10.83 -15.68 1.72
CA TYR A 280 10.16 -15.05 0.58
C TYR A 280 10.90 -13.78 0.18
N VAL A 281 11.12 -13.54 -1.11
CA VAL A 281 11.86 -12.38 -1.64
C VAL A 281 11.01 -11.66 -2.69
N SER A 282 10.69 -10.39 -2.45
CA SER A 282 9.93 -9.54 -3.39
C SER A 282 10.26 -8.06 -3.21
N LEU A 283 10.71 -7.41 -4.29
CA LEU A 283 11.05 -5.98 -4.31
C LEU A 283 9.89 -5.08 -4.79
N GLY A 284 8.66 -5.61 -4.81
CA GLY A 284 7.46 -4.86 -5.14
C GLY A 284 7.20 -4.73 -6.63
N SER A 285 6.14 -3.99 -6.98
CA SER A 285 5.65 -3.91 -8.36
C SER A 285 6.38 -2.88 -9.22
N VAL A 286 7.12 -1.95 -8.62
CA VAL A 286 7.73 -0.80 -9.33
C VAL A 286 9.26 -0.85 -9.35
N ALA A 287 9.91 -1.32 -8.28
CA ALA A 287 11.37 -1.29 -8.20
C ALA A 287 12.04 -2.11 -9.32
N SER A 288 13.20 -1.62 -9.75
CA SER A 288 14.11 -2.33 -10.62
C SER A 288 15.48 -2.47 -9.95
N ILE A 289 16.23 -3.47 -10.41
CA ILE A 289 17.60 -3.75 -9.97
C ILE A 289 18.51 -3.86 -11.18
N SER A 290 19.78 -3.52 -10.97
CA SER A 290 20.85 -3.75 -11.93
C SER A 290 21.20 -5.24 -12.05
N GLU A 291 21.85 -5.61 -13.16
CA GLU A 291 22.40 -6.95 -13.34
C GLU A 291 23.41 -7.32 -12.25
N LYS A 292 24.20 -6.33 -11.78
CA LYS A 292 25.13 -6.52 -10.66
C LYS A 292 24.39 -6.89 -9.37
N GLU A 293 23.36 -6.12 -8.99
CA GLU A 293 22.56 -6.41 -7.80
C GLU A 293 21.87 -7.77 -7.92
N LEU A 294 21.31 -8.11 -9.08
CA LEU A 294 20.73 -9.43 -9.34
C LEU A 294 21.74 -10.56 -9.07
N ALA A 295 22.97 -10.42 -9.57
CA ALA A 295 24.02 -11.42 -9.37
C ALA A 295 24.42 -11.57 -7.90
N GLU A 296 24.56 -10.46 -7.17
CA GLU A 296 24.90 -10.47 -5.74
C GLU A 296 23.75 -11.06 -4.90
N MET A 297 22.50 -10.70 -5.19
CA MET A 297 21.31 -11.29 -4.57
C MET A 297 21.23 -12.81 -4.81
N ALA A 298 21.41 -13.24 -6.07
CA ALA A 298 21.35 -14.65 -6.45
C ALA A 298 22.39 -15.47 -5.67
N TRP A 299 23.66 -15.05 -5.69
CA TRP A 299 24.72 -15.77 -4.99
C TRP A 299 24.59 -15.68 -3.47
N GLY A 300 24.12 -14.57 -2.91
CA GLY A 300 23.83 -14.45 -1.48
C GLY A 300 22.76 -15.44 -1.02
N LEU A 301 21.66 -15.56 -1.78
CA LEU A 301 20.61 -16.55 -1.53
C LEU A 301 21.14 -17.98 -1.63
N ALA A 302 21.87 -18.31 -2.71
CA ALA A 302 22.44 -19.64 -2.91
C ALA A 302 23.42 -20.04 -1.79
N ASN A 303 24.22 -19.09 -1.31
CA ASN A 303 25.22 -19.31 -0.27
C ASN A 303 24.61 -19.46 1.13
N SER A 304 23.46 -18.82 1.39
CA SER A 304 22.76 -18.95 2.68
C SER A 304 22.29 -20.37 3.01
N LYS A 305 22.21 -21.24 1.98
CA LYS A 305 21.66 -22.60 2.03
C LYS A 305 20.21 -22.70 2.49
N GLN A 306 19.52 -21.58 2.69
CA GLN A 306 18.11 -21.56 3.04
C GLN A 306 17.23 -21.79 1.79
N PRO A 307 16.09 -22.49 1.93
CA PRO A 307 15.04 -22.49 0.91
C PRO A 307 14.49 -21.08 0.67
N PHE A 308 14.22 -20.74 -0.59
CA PHE A 308 13.70 -19.40 -0.92
C PHE A 308 12.67 -19.44 -2.06
N LEU A 309 11.69 -18.54 -1.97
CA LEU A 309 10.77 -18.20 -3.04
C LEU A 309 11.06 -16.77 -3.50
N TRP A 310 11.54 -16.59 -4.72
CA TRP A 310 11.96 -15.28 -5.24
C TRP A 310 11.10 -14.83 -6.42
N VAL A 311 10.47 -13.67 -6.25
CA VAL A 311 9.77 -12.96 -7.32
C VAL A 311 10.77 -12.13 -8.12
N ILE A 312 10.92 -12.47 -9.39
CA ILE A 312 11.60 -11.63 -10.39
C ILE A 312 10.52 -11.23 -11.38
N ARG A 313 10.02 -10.00 -11.29
CA ARG A 313 8.96 -9.52 -12.17
C ARG A 313 9.54 -9.23 -13.57
N PRO A 314 8.80 -9.52 -14.65
CA PRO A 314 9.24 -9.11 -15.98
C PRO A 314 9.57 -7.61 -16.05
N GLY A 315 10.74 -7.29 -16.61
CA GLY A 315 11.27 -5.91 -16.66
C GLY A 315 11.78 -5.34 -15.33
N SER A 316 11.89 -6.11 -14.23
CA SER A 316 12.53 -5.61 -12.99
C SER A 316 14.04 -5.60 -13.06
N VAL A 317 14.63 -6.29 -14.04
CA VAL A 317 16.07 -6.31 -14.27
C VAL A 317 16.34 -5.50 -15.53
N ASN A 318 17.19 -4.48 -15.43
CA ASN A 318 17.48 -3.59 -16.55
C ASN A 318 18.00 -4.39 -17.76
N GLY A 319 17.29 -4.34 -18.89
CA GLY A 319 17.68 -5.04 -20.12
C GLY A 319 17.45 -6.56 -20.10
N SER A 320 16.50 -7.06 -19.29
CA SER A 320 16.03 -8.44 -19.27
C SER A 320 14.50 -8.51 -19.25
N ASP A 321 13.93 -9.52 -19.90
CA ASP A 321 12.50 -9.78 -19.85
C ASP A 321 12.10 -10.57 -18.60
N TRP A 322 12.97 -11.42 -18.05
CA TRP A 322 12.76 -12.13 -16.80
C TRP A 322 14.07 -12.64 -16.16
N ILE A 323 14.46 -13.89 -16.44
CA ILE A 323 15.58 -14.59 -15.76
C ILE A 323 16.82 -14.74 -16.64
N GLU A 324 16.84 -14.16 -17.84
CA GLU A 324 17.92 -14.33 -18.83
C GLU A 324 19.27 -13.79 -18.32
N ARG A 325 19.23 -12.86 -17.36
CA ARG A 325 20.41 -12.27 -16.71
C ARG A 325 20.84 -12.96 -15.42
N LEU A 326 20.21 -14.07 -15.03
CA LEU A 326 20.68 -14.83 -13.86
C LEU A 326 22.10 -15.36 -14.10
N PRO A 327 22.97 -15.39 -13.08
CA PRO A 327 24.33 -15.89 -13.24
C PRO A 327 24.38 -17.34 -13.72
N GLN A 328 25.34 -17.65 -14.61
CA GLN A 328 25.58 -19.02 -15.06
C GLN A 328 25.82 -19.97 -13.87
N GLY A 329 25.19 -21.13 -13.88
CA GLY A 329 25.32 -22.14 -12.82
C GLY A 329 24.42 -21.90 -11.60
N PHE A 330 23.68 -20.77 -11.54
CA PHE A 330 22.85 -20.45 -10.38
C PHE A 330 21.67 -21.41 -10.21
N ILE A 331 20.95 -21.73 -11.28
CA ILE A 331 19.78 -22.63 -11.24
C ILE A 331 20.21 -24.04 -10.77
N GLU A 332 21.35 -24.51 -11.26
CA GLU A 332 21.94 -25.78 -10.83
C GLU A 332 22.38 -25.73 -9.36
N ALA A 333 22.96 -24.61 -8.90
CA ALA A 333 23.43 -24.46 -7.53
C ALA A 333 22.29 -24.44 -6.49
N ILE A 334 21.10 -23.94 -6.85
CA ILE A 334 19.94 -23.87 -5.95
C ILE A 334 19.13 -25.16 -5.93
N GLY A 335 19.08 -25.89 -7.07
CA GLY A 335 18.28 -27.10 -7.20
C GLY A 335 16.84 -26.90 -6.73
N GLU A 336 16.29 -27.86 -6.00
CA GLU A 336 14.90 -27.81 -5.50
C GLU A 336 14.69 -26.83 -4.33
N ARG A 337 15.76 -26.26 -3.76
CA ARG A 337 15.68 -25.33 -2.61
C ARG A 337 15.16 -23.95 -3.00
N GLY A 338 15.33 -23.56 -4.26
CA GLY A 338 14.92 -22.25 -4.75
C GLY A 338 13.77 -22.36 -5.74
N ARG A 339 12.77 -21.51 -5.59
CA ARG A 339 11.69 -21.32 -6.58
C ARG A 339 11.70 -19.88 -7.06
N ILE A 340 11.81 -19.68 -8.37
CA ILE A 340 11.78 -18.36 -9.00
C ILE A 340 10.50 -18.25 -9.83
N VAL A 341 9.76 -17.17 -9.65
CA VAL A 341 8.46 -16.94 -10.30
C VAL A 341 8.34 -15.48 -10.75
N LYS A 342 7.45 -15.21 -11.70
CA LYS A 342 7.21 -13.85 -12.23
C LYS A 342 6.44 -12.98 -11.24
N TRP A 343 5.43 -13.55 -10.60
CA TRP A 343 4.56 -12.88 -9.66
C TRP A 343 3.81 -13.91 -8.80
N VAL A 344 3.34 -13.53 -7.61
CA VAL A 344 2.69 -14.45 -6.66
C VAL A 344 1.44 -13.84 -6.04
N PRO A 345 0.49 -14.66 -5.56
CA PRO A 345 -0.53 -14.22 -4.63
C PRO A 345 0.11 -13.91 -3.26
N GLN A 346 0.74 -12.73 -3.13
CA GLN A 346 1.62 -12.39 -2.01
C GLN A 346 0.97 -12.57 -0.63
N ARG A 347 -0.33 -12.25 -0.51
CA ARG A 347 -1.09 -12.46 0.74
C ARG A 347 -1.15 -13.93 1.14
N GLU A 348 -1.41 -14.82 0.18
CA GLU A 348 -1.44 -16.27 0.42
C GLU A 348 -0.04 -16.81 0.74
N VAL A 349 0.98 -16.32 0.03
CA VAL A 349 2.38 -16.67 0.31
C VAL A 349 2.76 -16.28 1.74
N LEU A 350 2.54 -15.02 2.15
CA LEU A 350 2.86 -14.55 3.50
C LEU A 350 2.00 -15.24 4.58
N PHE A 351 0.78 -15.68 4.26
CA PHE A 351 -0.02 -16.47 5.21
C PHE A 351 0.47 -17.93 5.34
N HIS A 352 1.28 -18.42 4.39
CA HIS A 352 1.65 -19.83 4.32
C HIS A 352 2.64 -20.25 5.43
N ARG A 353 2.37 -21.39 6.09
CA ARG A 353 3.14 -21.93 7.23
C ARG A 353 4.65 -22.09 7.00
N ALA A 354 5.04 -22.27 5.74
CA ALA A 354 6.43 -22.47 5.35
C ALA A 354 7.26 -21.18 5.37
N ILE A 355 6.63 -20.00 5.26
CA ILE A 355 7.35 -18.73 5.23
C ILE A 355 7.87 -18.41 6.63
N GLY A 356 9.20 -18.30 6.74
CA GLY A 356 9.89 -17.93 7.98
C GLY A 356 10.50 -16.53 7.94
N GLY A 357 10.54 -15.88 6.79
CA GLY A 357 11.10 -14.54 6.66
C GLY A 357 10.71 -13.89 5.34
N PHE A 358 10.70 -12.56 5.33
CA PHE A 358 10.38 -11.79 4.13
C PHE A 358 11.48 -10.77 3.82
N TRP A 359 12.20 -11.00 2.74
CA TRP A 359 13.07 -10.00 2.14
C TRP A 359 12.27 -9.08 1.21
N SER A 360 12.13 -7.83 1.63
CA SER A 360 11.27 -6.84 1.00
C SER A 360 12.00 -5.53 0.70
N HIS A 361 11.50 -4.82 -0.30
CA HIS A 361 11.77 -3.39 -0.49
C HIS A 361 11.13 -2.50 0.60
N CYS A 362 10.27 -3.04 1.46
CA CYS A 362 9.66 -2.33 2.59
C CYS A 362 8.68 -1.21 2.17
N GLY A 363 7.98 -1.37 1.05
CA GLY A 363 6.78 -0.59 0.73
C GLY A 363 5.66 -0.83 1.75
N TRP A 364 4.79 0.15 1.98
CA TRP A 364 3.87 0.13 3.12
C TRP A 364 2.94 -1.09 3.17
N ASN A 365 2.32 -1.46 2.05
CA ASN A 365 1.41 -2.60 2.03
C ASN A 365 2.11 -3.91 2.33
N SER A 366 3.30 -4.14 1.77
CA SER A 366 4.09 -5.36 2.02
C SER A 366 4.59 -5.42 3.46
N THR A 367 4.91 -4.27 4.06
CA THR A 367 5.21 -4.17 5.49
C THR A 367 3.99 -4.54 6.33
N LEU A 368 2.82 -3.97 6.04
CA LEU A 368 1.57 -4.31 6.74
C LEU A 368 1.22 -5.80 6.62
N GLU A 369 1.35 -6.40 5.44
CA GLU A 369 1.10 -7.82 5.20
C GLU A 369 2.06 -8.71 6.01
N SER A 370 3.36 -8.39 6.03
CA SER A 370 4.35 -9.12 6.82
C SER A 370 4.05 -9.07 8.31
N LEU A 371 3.79 -7.87 8.84
CA LEU A 371 3.51 -7.67 10.27
C LEU A 371 2.19 -8.32 10.68
N SER A 372 1.18 -8.30 9.80
CA SER A 372 -0.11 -8.96 10.04
C SER A 372 0.00 -10.48 10.05
N GLU A 373 1.04 -11.05 9.45
CA GLU A 373 1.33 -12.48 9.50
C GLU A 373 2.44 -12.88 10.48
N GLY A 374 3.02 -11.90 11.18
CA GLY A 374 4.05 -12.15 12.19
C GLY A 374 5.35 -12.65 11.58
N ILE A 375 5.64 -12.23 10.35
CA ILE A 375 6.84 -12.61 9.61
C ILE A 375 7.90 -11.53 9.78
N PRO A 376 9.11 -11.87 10.27
CA PRO A 376 10.20 -10.93 10.38
C PRO A 376 10.82 -10.63 9.01
N MET A 377 11.45 -9.46 8.86
CA MET A 377 11.81 -8.92 7.56
C MET A 377 13.32 -8.70 7.37
N ILE A 378 13.79 -8.81 6.13
CA ILE A 378 15.02 -8.17 5.66
C ILE A 378 14.61 -7.02 4.75
N CYS A 379 15.03 -5.80 5.06
CA CYS A 379 14.71 -4.61 4.28
C CYS A 379 15.86 -4.22 3.36
N LEU A 380 15.55 -4.09 2.06
CA LEU A 380 16.38 -3.47 1.04
C LEU A 380 15.60 -2.33 0.37
N PRO A 381 15.49 -1.16 1.02
CA PRO A 381 14.68 -0.07 0.49
C PRO A 381 15.30 0.52 -0.78
N SER A 382 14.47 0.79 -1.80
CA SER A 382 14.89 1.36 -3.08
C SER A 382 14.60 2.87 -3.16
N PHE A 383 13.37 3.30 -2.90
CA PHE A 383 12.95 4.70 -3.10
C PHE A 383 11.76 5.10 -2.21
N GLY A 384 11.43 6.40 -2.23
CA GLY A 384 10.25 6.93 -1.56
C GLY A 384 10.24 6.64 -0.05
N ASP A 385 9.10 6.15 0.43
CA ASP A 385 8.80 5.89 1.84
C ASP A 385 9.52 4.66 2.43
N GLN A 386 10.14 3.84 1.59
CA GLN A 386 10.71 2.55 1.96
C GLN A 386 11.82 2.63 3.02
N LYS A 387 12.63 3.69 2.98
CA LYS A 387 13.70 3.90 3.97
C LYS A 387 13.14 4.23 5.35
N VAL A 388 12.05 5.01 5.41
CA VAL A 388 11.32 5.30 6.64
C VAL A 388 10.80 4.01 7.25
N HIS A 389 10.12 3.18 6.45
CA HIS A 389 9.60 1.90 6.95
C HIS A 389 10.72 0.95 7.39
N SER A 390 11.82 0.87 6.64
CA SER A 390 12.97 0.07 7.02
C SER A 390 13.57 0.50 8.36
N ARG A 391 13.61 1.82 8.65
CA ARG A 391 14.05 2.34 9.94
C ARG A 391 13.11 1.88 11.05
N TYR A 392 11.80 1.94 10.84
CA TYR A 392 10.80 1.49 11.81
C TYR A 392 10.85 -0.02 12.07
N VAL A 393 10.97 -0.83 11.02
CA VAL A 393 11.17 -2.29 11.10
C VAL A 393 12.38 -2.65 11.97
N GLY A 394 13.52 -1.99 11.74
CA GLY A 394 14.76 -2.30 12.45
C GLY A 394 14.86 -1.72 13.86
N GLN A 395 14.31 -0.52 14.11
CA GLN A 395 14.62 0.25 15.32
C GLN A 395 13.45 0.43 16.28
N VAL A 396 12.24 0.54 15.76
CA VAL A 396 11.03 0.74 16.57
C VAL A 396 10.41 -0.61 16.89
N TRP A 397 10.01 -1.35 15.86
CA TRP A 397 9.39 -2.66 16.00
C TRP A 397 10.42 -3.74 16.28
N LYS A 398 11.64 -3.57 15.76
CA LYS A 398 12.77 -4.50 15.92
C LYS A 398 12.40 -5.93 15.49
N VAL A 399 11.73 -6.02 14.36
CA VAL A 399 11.22 -7.25 13.71
C VAL A 399 11.94 -7.54 12.39
N GLY A 400 13.07 -6.89 12.15
CA GLY A 400 13.82 -7.15 10.94
C GLY A 400 15.21 -6.53 10.90
N LEU A 401 15.91 -6.87 9.82
CA LEU A 401 17.26 -6.43 9.50
C LEU A 401 17.22 -5.40 8.38
N HIS A 402 18.18 -4.49 8.37
CA HIS A 402 18.39 -3.55 7.27
C HIS A 402 19.65 -3.97 6.52
N LEU A 403 19.54 -4.14 5.20
CA LEU A 403 20.70 -4.19 4.31
C LEU A 403 21.01 -2.73 3.93
N ASP A 404 22.12 -2.21 4.46
CA ASP A 404 22.66 -0.93 4.00
C ASP A 404 23.08 -1.07 2.52
N ASN A 405 23.25 0.07 1.83
CA ASN A 405 23.30 0.25 0.37
C ASN A 405 24.27 -0.62 -0.47
N GLU A 406 25.01 -1.54 0.13
CA GLU A 406 25.88 -2.48 -0.58
C GLU A 406 25.18 -3.84 -0.67
N VAL A 407 24.53 -4.08 -1.80
CA VAL A 407 24.00 -5.40 -2.17
C VAL A 407 25.19 -6.30 -2.49
N GLU A 408 25.84 -6.80 -1.45
CA GLU A 408 26.93 -7.76 -1.56
C GLU A 408 26.47 -9.15 -1.12
N ARG A 409 26.81 -10.18 -1.89
CA ARG A 409 26.41 -11.57 -1.61
C ARG A 409 26.77 -12.03 -0.20
N GLY A 410 27.88 -11.55 0.35
CA GLY A 410 28.33 -11.91 1.70
C GLY A 410 27.45 -11.31 2.80
N GLU A 411 27.00 -10.07 2.64
CA GLU A 411 26.06 -9.42 3.56
C GLU A 411 24.67 -10.05 3.44
N ILE A 412 24.24 -10.34 2.22
CA ILE A 412 22.97 -11.03 1.96
C ILE A 412 22.97 -12.41 2.62
N GLU A 413 24.02 -13.21 2.42
CA GLU A 413 24.17 -14.51 3.07
C GLU A 413 24.04 -14.39 4.59
N ARG A 414 24.78 -13.45 5.19
CA ARG A 414 24.73 -13.19 6.64
C ARG A 414 23.34 -12.78 7.10
N ALA A 415 22.69 -11.86 6.41
CA ALA A 415 21.36 -11.38 6.79
C ALA A 415 20.31 -12.49 6.71
N VAL A 416 20.32 -13.30 5.65
CA VAL A 416 19.40 -14.43 5.49
C VAL A 416 19.62 -15.46 6.60
N ARG A 417 20.88 -15.84 6.86
CA ARG A 417 21.18 -16.78 7.96
C ARG A 417 20.81 -16.23 9.32
N LYS A 418 21.10 -14.96 9.57
CA LYS A 418 20.76 -14.28 10.83
C LYS A 418 19.26 -14.25 11.09
N LEU A 419 18.45 -13.98 10.07
CA LEU A 419 16.99 -13.96 10.21
C LEU A 419 16.40 -15.37 10.37
N MET A 420 16.91 -16.34 9.61
CA MET A 420 16.27 -17.66 9.46
C MET A 420 16.80 -18.71 10.44
N VAL A 421 18.04 -18.60 10.90
CA VAL A 421 18.75 -19.66 11.65
C VAL A 421 19.22 -19.19 13.03
N ASP A 422 19.74 -17.97 13.14
CA ASP A 422 20.38 -17.50 14.37
C ASP A 422 19.36 -17.10 15.45
N ALA A 423 19.80 -17.06 16.71
CA ALA A 423 18.97 -16.69 17.86
C ALA A 423 18.35 -15.27 17.74
N ASP A 424 19.06 -14.34 17.10
CA ASP A 424 18.55 -12.99 16.82
C ASP A 424 17.26 -13.03 15.97
N GLY A 425 17.21 -13.93 14.98
CA GLY A 425 16.04 -14.14 14.13
C GLY A 425 14.84 -14.65 14.90
N GLU A 426 15.05 -15.51 15.89
CA GLU A 426 13.95 -15.99 16.77
C GLU A 426 13.40 -14.86 17.65
N VAL A 427 14.26 -13.99 18.19
CA VAL A 427 13.81 -12.81 18.94
C VAL A 427 12.95 -11.89 18.04
N MET A 428 13.34 -11.69 16.78
CA MET A 428 12.54 -10.91 15.82
C MET A 428 11.21 -11.57 15.51
N ARG A 429 11.17 -12.91 15.40
CA ARG A 429 9.97 -13.70 15.13
C ARG A 429 8.97 -13.61 16.29
N VAL A 430 9.43 -13.69 17.54
CA VAL A 430 8.58 -13.49 18.73
C VAL A 430 7.96 -12.09 18.70
N ARG A 431 8.76 -11.05 18.46
CA ARG A 431 8.24 -9.68 18.35
C ARG A 431 7.26 -9.49 17.20
N ALA A 432 7.51 -10.13 16.05
CA ALA A 432 6.61 -10.08 14.91
C ALA A 432 5.25 -10.74 15.25
N LYS A 433 5.25 -11.87 15.97
CA LYS A 433 4.02 -12.50 16.49
C LYS A 433 3.29 -11.60 17.48
N ASP A 434 3.99 -10.95 18.41
CA ASP A 434 3.37 -10.00 19.35
C ASP A 434 2.70 -8.83 18.61
N LEU A 435 3.32 -8.33 17.54
CA LEU A 435 2.72 -7.28 16.70
C LEU A 435 1.51 -7.79 15.93
N LYS A 436 1.58 -9.00 15.36
CA LYS A 436 0.43 -9.65 14.73
C LYS A 436 -0.76 -9.72 15.68
N GLU A 437 -0.55 -10.17 16.91
CA GLU A 437 -1.62 -10.24 17.92
C GLU A 437 -2.24 -8.87 18.21
N LYS A 438 -1.42 -7.82 18.33
CA LYS A 438 -1.92 -6.44 18.52
C LYS A 438 -2.72 -5.93 17.34
N ILE A 439 -2.28 -6.22 16.12
CA ILE A 439 -3.01 -5.90 14.88
C ILE A 439 -4.35 -6.64 14.86
N GLU A 440 -4.38 -7.94 15.18
CA GLU A 440 -5.63 -8.70 15.24
C GLU A 440 -6.58 -8.14 16.30
N VAL A 441 -6.08 -7.74 17.47
CA VAL A 441 -6.88 -7.11 18.53
C VAL A 441 -7.48 -5.78 18.05
N SER A 442 -6.76 -4.98 17.25
CA SER A 442 -7.28 -3.72 16.73
C SER A 442 -8.45 -3.91 15.74
N LEU A 443 -8.47 -5.03 15.03
CA LEU A 443 -9.49 -5.39 14.03
C LEU A 443 -10.73 -6.07 14.63
N ARG A 444 -10.59 -6.75 15.78
CA ARG A 444 -11.72 -7.43 16.45
C ARG A 444 -12.76 -6.44 16.95
N LYS A 445 -13.99 -6.92 17.17
CA LYS A 445 -15.09 -6.11 17.73
C LYS A 445 -14.65 -5.43 19.03
N GLY A 446 -14.69 -4.09 19.04
CA GLY A 446 -14.24 -3.27 20.16
C GLY A 446 -12.79 -2.77 20.09
N GLY A 447 -11.99 -3.29 19.14
CA GLY A 447 -10.65 -2.78 18.80
C GLY A 447 -10.69 -1.39 18.16
N SER A 448 -9.53 -0.74 18.04
CA SER A 448 -9.42 0.63 17.53
C SER A 448 -9.79 0.74 16.04
N SER A 449 -9.16 -0.05 15.16
CA SER A 449 -9.48 -0.09 13.73
C SER A 449 -10.95 -0.40 13.50
N TYR A 450 -11.52 -1.37 14.23
CA TYR A 450 -12.95 -1.70 14.17
C TYR A 450 -13.85 -0.50 14.52
N LYS A 451 -13.51 0.24 15.57
CA LYS A 451 -14.26 1.44 15.98
C LYS A 451 -14.14 2.55 14.93
N PHE A 452 -12.96 2.79 14.37
CA PHE A 452 -12.77 3.80 13.33
C PHE A 452 -13.50 3.44 12.04
N LEU A 453 -13.55 2.17 11.66
CA LEU A 453 -14.35 1.69 10.53
C LEU A 453 -15.83 2.01 10.71
N ASN A 454 -16.41 1.74 11.89
CA ASN A 454 -17.81 2.06 12.15
C ASN A 454 -18.06 3.57 12.15
N LYS A 455 -17.17 4.36 12.78
CA LYS A 455 -17.28 5.82 12.76
C LYS A 455 -17.15 6.41 11.36
N LEU A 456 -16.34 5.80 10.49
CA LEU A 456 -16.24 6.19 9.08
C LEU A 456 -17.58 5.96 8.37
N VAL A 457 -18.23 4.81 8.59
CA VAL A 457 -19.58 4.55 8.04
C VAL A 457 -20.60 5.55 8.57
N GLU A 458 -20.61 5.80 9.89
CA GLU A 458 -21.49 6.80 10.50
C GLU A 458 -21.29 8.19 9.90
N LEU A 459 -20.03 8.61 9.70
CA LEU A 459 -19.71 9.86 9.03
C LEU A 459 -20.28 9.88 7.62
N ILE A 460 -20.00 8.87 6.80
CA ILE A 460 -20.46 8.81 5.40
C ILE A 460 -21.99 8.88 5.32
N MET A 461 -22.71 8.21 6.23
CA MET A 461 -24.18 8.25 6.29
C MET A 461 -24.74 9.60 6.72
N SER A 462 -23.91 10.47 7.34
CA SER A 462 -24.30 11.80 7.79
C SER A 462 -24.00 12.94 6.80
N LEU A 463 -23.23 12.64 5.74
CA LEU A 463 -22.93 13.56 4.64
C LEU A 463 -24.13 13.71 3.69
#